data_AF-A0AA39SUP7-F1
#
_entry.id   AF-A0AA39SUP7-F1
#
_cell.length_a   1.000
_cell.length_b   1.000
_cell.length_c   1.000
_cell.angle_alpha   90.00
_cell.angle_beta   90.00
_cell.angle_gamma   90.00
#
_symmetry.space_group_name_H-M   'P 1'
#
loop_
_entity.id
_entity.type
_entity.pdbx_description
1 polymer ?
#
loop_
_entity_poly.entity_id
_entity_poly.type
_entity_poly.pdbx_seq_one_letter_code
_entity_poly.pdbx_strand_id
1 'polypeptide(L)'
;MTDAQWMVLDRTALGAIRLSLSKSVAFNIKGQETAADLMKALSNLYEQPSAARKVHLIKKLVNLKMSENQSFKEHLNVFNEVTDGLNSVSIVFDDEVLAGIILGQMPESWSTTCQSIANFSEKKS
;
A
#
# COMPACT_ATOMS: atom_id res chain seq x y z
N MET A 1 30.30 23.52 -7.01
CA MET A 1 30.16 23.19 -5.58
C MET A 1 31.37 22.37 -5.20
N THR A 2 32.12 22.75 -4.18
CA THR A 2 33.32 22.00 -3.75
C THR A 2 32.94 20.93 -2.72
N ASP A 3 33.70 19.84 -2.63
CA ASP A 3 33.46 18.75 -1.66
C ASP A 3 33.31 19.24 -0.21
N ALA A 4 34.08 20.24 0.19
CA ALA A 4 33.98 20.86 1.52
C ALA A 4 32.61 21.53 1.77
N GLN A 5 32.05 22.20 0.76
CA GLN A 5 30.71 22.80 0.84
C GLN A 5 29.65 21.70 0.93
N TRP A 6 29.85 20.58 0.23
CA TRP A 6 28.92 19.46 0.26
C TRP A 6 28.89 18.76 1.63
N MET A 7 30.05 18.55 2.25
CA MET A 7 30.12 17.98 3.61
C MET A 7 29.41 18.83 4.67
N VAL A 8 29.52 20.17 4.56
CA VAL A 8 28.82 21.09 5.48
C VAL A 8 27.30 20.97 5.31
N LEU A 9 26.81 20.91 4.08
CA LEU A 9 25.40 20.71 3.78
C LEU A 9 24.88 19.37 4.26
N ASP A 10 25.60 18.28 3.99
CA ASP A 10 25.23 16.93 4.43
C ASP A 10 25.14 16.87 5.97
N ARG A 11 26.13 17.41 6.68
CA ARG A 11 26.10 17.45 8.15
C ARG A 11 24.95 18.28 8.71
N THR A 12 24.63 19.40 8.05
CA THR A 12 23.51 20.27 8.44
C THR A 12 22.17 19.55 8.24
N ALA A 13 21.99 18.91 7.09
CA ALA A 13 20.80 18.11 6.79
C ALA A 13 20.65 16.93 7.76
N LEU A 14 21.74 16.22 8.04
CA LEU A 14 21.76 15.10 9.00
C LEU A 14 21.31 15.56 10.39
N GLY A 15 21.81 16.71 10.86
CA GLY A 15 21.41 17.31 12.14
C GLY A 15 19.93 17.67 12.18
N ALA A 16 19.43 18.33 11.13
CA ALA A 16 18.03 18.73 11.02
C ALA A 16 17.08 17.52 11.05
N ILE A 17 17.39 16.47 10.27
CA ILE A 17 16.56 15.27 10.24
C ILE A 17 16.56 14.60 11.62
N ARG A 18 17.72 14.41 12.27
CA ARG A 18 17.80 13.80 13.61
C ARG A 18 16.99 14.56 14.66
N LEU A 19 16.96 15.89 14.59
CA LEU A 19 16.19 16.73 15.53
C LEU A 19 14.68 16.64 15.30
N SER A 20 14.23 16.37 14.07
CA SER A 20 12.81 16.20 13.76
C SER A 20 12.22 14.84 14.18
N LEU A 21 13.06 13.87 14.56
CA LEU A 21 12.63 12.52 14.88
C LEU A 21 12.32 12.35 16.37
N SER A 22 11.32 11.52 16.66
CA SER A 22 11.04 11.11 18.04
C SER A 22 12.14 10.18 18.56
N LYS A 23 12.27 10.11 19.90
CA LYS A 23 13.31 9.33 20.58
C LYS A 23 13.31 7.84 20.19
N SER A 24 12.14 7.25 19.93
CA SER A 24 12.01 5.84 19.53
C SER A 24 12.55 5.59 18.12
N VAL A 25 12.39 6.53 17.19
CA VAL A 25 12.87 6.41 15.81
C VAL A 25 14.36 6.69 15.71
N ALA A 26 14.83 7.72 16.45
CA ALA A 26 16.25 8.07 16.52
C ALA A 26 17.13 6.91 17.04
N PHE A 27 16.60 6.05 17.91
CA PHE A 27 17.31 4.89 18.42
C PHE A 27 17.59 3.83 17.34
N ASN A 28 16.64 3.61 16.42
CA ASN A 28 16.75 2.61 15.36
C ASN A 28 17.72 3.01 14.25
N ILE A 29 18.04 4.30 14.09
CA ILE A 29 18.83 4.82 12.96
C ILE A 29 20.12 5.55 13.39
N LYS A 30 20.54 5.37 14.65
CA LYS A 30 21.68 6.08 15.27
C LYS A 30 23.02 5.85 14.54
N GLY A 31 23.15 4.76 13.77
CA GLY A 31 24.38 4.38 13.07
C GLY A 31 24.61 5.04 11.71
N GLN A 32 23.69 5.87 11.19
CA GLN A 32 23.83 6.47 9.86
C GLN A 32 24.66 7.76 9.90
N GLU A 33 25.72 7.84 9.09
CA GLU A 33 26.73 8.92 9.13
C GLU A 33 26.45 10.06 8.14
N THR A 34 25.67 9.81 7.09
CA THR A 34 25.30 10.80 6.07
C THR A 34 23.81 11.08 6.07
N ALA A 35 23.40 12.27 5.61
CA ALA A 35 21.97 12.59 5.51
C ALA A 35 21.26 11.65 4.52
N ALA A 36 21.95 11.26 3.45
CA ALA A 36 21.45 10.31 2.46
C ALA A 36 21.19 8.91 3.07
N ASP A 37 22.14 8.38 3.83
CA ASP A 37 21.99 7.06 4.46
C ASP A 37 20.91 7.08 5.54
N LEU A 38 20.81 8.19 6.29
CA LEU A 38 19.75 8.37 7.27
C LEU A 38 18.37 8.43 6.62
N MET A 39 18.24 9.17 5.50
CA MET A 39 16.99 9.24 4.74
C MET A 39 16.65 7.88 4.13
N LYS A 40 17.64 7.13 3.64
CA LYS A 40 17.47 5.76 3.13
C LYS A 40 17.06 4.79 4.22
N ALA A 41 17.60 4.91 5.43
CA ALA A 41 17.19 4.10 6.58
C ALA A 41 15.76 4.41 7.02
N LEU A 42 15.35 5.67 7.00
CA LEU A 42 13.96 6.09 7.25
C LEU A 42 13.02 5.55 6.17
N SER A 43 13.39 5.70 4.90
CA SER A 43 12.67 5.10 3.77
C SER A 43 12.58 3.58 3.94
N ASN A 44 13.64 2.87 4.30
CA ASN A 44 13.53 1.44 4.56
C ASN A 44 12.63 1.10 5.76
N LEU A 45 12.62 1.93 6.81
CA LEU A 45 11.81 1.68 8.00
C LEU A 45 10.31 1.94 7.76
N TYR A 46 9.97 2.91 6.90
CA TYR A 46 8.60 3.40 6.71
C TYR A 46 8.02 3.15 5.30
N GLU A 47 8.87 3.03 4.29
CA GLU A 47 8.53 2.79 2.88
C GLU A 47 8.83 1.36 2.42
N GLN A 48 9.59 0.53 3.17
CA GLN A 48 9.55 -0.91 2.87
C GLN A 48 8.09 -1.38 2.94
N PRO A 49 7.67 -2.28 2.05
CA PRO A 49 6.41 -2.98 2.19
C PRO A 49 6.49 -3.88 3.42
N SER A 50 6.31 -3.28 4.59
CA SER A 50 6.41 -3.95 5.87
C SER A 50 5.40 -5.08 5.88
N ALA A 51 5.74 -6.20 6.52
CA ALA A 51 4.81 -7.31 6.69
C ALA A 51 3.47 -6.81 7.27
N ALA A 52 3.53 -5.82 8.17
CA ALA A 52 2.35 -5.15 8.71
C ALA A 52 1.52 -4.42 7.64
N ARG A 53 2.14 -3.66 6.72
CA ARG A 53 1.42 -3.00 5.61
C ARG A 53 0.80 -4.00 4.65
N LYS A 54 1.53 -5.06 4.31
CA LYS A 54 1.02 -6.16 3.47
C LYS A 54 -0.21 -6.82 4.11
N VAL A 55 -0.10 -7.20 5.38
CA VAL A 55 -1.20 -7.78 6.16
C VAL A 55 -2.38 -6.81 6.27
N HIS A 56 -2.12 -5.52 6.51
CA HIS A 56 -3.17 -4.50 6.57
C HIS A 56 -3.93 -4.38 5.25
N LEU A 57 -3.23 -4.32 4.12
CA LEU A 57 -3.85 -4.21 2.80
C LEU A 57 -4.64 -5.46 2.42
N ILE A 58 -4.08 -6.66 2.67
CA ILE A 58 -4.81 -7.93 2.46
C ILE A 58 -6.06 -7.96 3.33
N LYS A 59 -5.94 -7.59 4.61
CA LYS A 59 -7.08 -7.52 5.54
C LYS A 59 -8.12 -6.52 5.05
N LYS A 60 -7.70 -5.36 4.53
CA LYS A 60 -8.61 -4.35 3.95
C LYS A 60 -9.34 -4.90 2.73
N LEU A 61 -8.64 -5.60 1.82
CA LEU A 61 -9.23 -6.22 0.64
C LEU A 61 -10.27 -7.29 1.00
N VAL A 62 -9.92 -8.22 1.90
CA VAL A 62 -10.82 -9.34 2.27
C VAL A 62 -12.07 -8.87 3.02
N ASN A 63 -11.94 -7.81 3.82
CA ASN A 63 -13.07 -7.27 4.59
C ASN A 63 -13.85 -6.18 3.85
N LEU A 64 -13.42 -5.79 2.65
CA LEU A 64 -14.17 -4.82 1.85
C LEU A 64 -15.50 -5.46 1.45
N LYS A 65 -16.60 -4.75 1.71
CA LYS A 65 -17.96 -5.17 1.34
C LYS A 65 -18.71 -3.96 0.82
N MET A 66 -19.40 -4.15 -0.30
CA MET A 66 -20.29 -3.13 -0.84
C MET A 66 -21.57 -3.11 0.00
N SER A 67 -21.98 -1.93 0.44
CA SER A 67 -23.26 -1.79 1.15
C SER A 67 -24.43 -1.66 0.15
N GLU A 68 -25.64 -2.04 0.59
CA GLU A 68 -26.86 -1.98 -0.23
C GLU A 68 -27.14 -0.59 -0.83
N ASN A 69 -26.70 0.47 -0.15
CA ASN A 69 -26.96 1.86 -0.55
C ASN A 69 -25.77 2.52 -1.28
N GLN A 70 -24.65 1.82 -1.45
CA GLN A 70 -23.46 2.34 -2.12
C GLN A 70 -23.53 2.07 -3.61
N SER A 71 -22.99 2.97 -4.44
CA SER A 71 -22.91 2.70 -5.87
C SER A 71 -21.75 1.74 -6.20
N PHE A 72 -21.94 0.91 -7.23
CA PHE A 72 -20.89 0.01 -7.70
C PHE A 72 -19.61 0.77 -8.09
N LYS A 73 -19.74 1.97 -8.67
CA LYS A 73 -18.60 2.82 -9.05
C LYS A 73 -17.80 3.27 -7.83
N GLU A 74 -18.45 3.71 -6.76
CA GLU A 74 -17.78 4.09 -5.52
C GLU A 74 -17.06 2.90 -4.90
N HIS A 75 -17.69 1.72 -4.89
CA HIS A 75 -17.05 0.49 -4.42
C HIS A 75 -15.83 0.11 -5.25
N LEU A 76 -15.94 0.16 -6.58
CA LEU A 76 -14.85 -0.13 -7.51
C LEU A 76 -13.66 0.81 -7.33
N ASN A 77 -13.90 2.10 -7.06
CA ASN A 77 -12.82 3.04 -6.77
C ASN A 77 -12.04 2.64 -5.51
N VAL A 78 -12.73 2.29 -4.42
CA VAL A 78 -12.09 1.83 -3.18
C VAL A 78 -11.35 0.51 -3.41
N PHE A 79 -11.93 -0.41 -4.17
CA PHE A 79 -11.31 -1.67 -4.54
C PHE A 79 -10.01 -1.45 -5.32
N ASN A 80 -10.02 -0.57 -6.32
CA ASN A 80 -8.84 -0.23 -7.12
C ASN A 80 -7.76 0.43 -6.27
N GLU A 81 -8.12 1.36 -5.38
CA GLU A 81 -7.16 1.98 -4.45
C GLU A 81 -6.44 0.94 -3.58
N VAL A 82 -7.17 -0.07 -3.08
CA VAL A 82 -6.58 -1.17 -2.30
C VAL A 82 -5.68 -2.05 -3.17
N THR A 83 -6.11 -2.34 -4.39
CA THR A 83 -5.35 -3.17 -5.35
C THR A 83 -4.07 -2.47 -5.79
N ASP A 84 -4.10 -1.16 -6.07
CA ASP A 84 -2.93 -0.33 -6.35
C ASP A 84 -1.98 -0.30 -5.14
N GLY A 85 -2.54 -0.22 -3.94
CA GLY A 85 -1.79 -0.35 -2.69
C GLY A 85 -1.06 -1.70 -2.60
N LEU A 86 -1.71 -2.80 -2.98
CA LEU A 86 -1.13 -4.14 -3.01
C LEU A 86 -0.04 -4.27 -4.09
N ASN A 87 -0.27 -3.73 -5.28
CA ASN A 87 0.71 -3.66 -6.35
C ASN A 87 1.97 -2.89 -5.91
N SER A 88 1.81 -1.78 -5.19
CA SER A 88 2.94 -0.99 -4.66
C SER A 88 3.80 -1.75 -3.65
N VAL A 89 3.27 -2.80 -3.02
CA VAL A 89 3.98 -3.68 -2.08
C VAL A 89 4.39 -5.02 -2.70
N SER A 90 4.38 -5.10 -4.03
CA SER A 90 4.71 -6.28 -4.83
C SER A 90 3.80 -7.48 -4.61
N ILE A 91 2.51 -7.23 -4.30
CA ILE A 91 1.46 -8.25 -4.28
C ILE A 91 0.54 -7.97 -5.46
N VAL A 92 0.64 -8.82 -6.49
CA VAL A 92 -0.18 -8.72 -7.71
C VAL A 92 -1.12 -9.92 -7.74
N PHE A 93 -2.38 -9.68 -8.06
CA PHE A 93 -3.40 -10.70 -8.24
C PHE A 93 -3.74 -10.80 -9.73
N ASP A 94 -4.03 -12.01 -10.20
CA ASP A 94 -4.55 -12.20 -11.55
C ASP A 94 -5.94 -11.57 -11.69
N ASP A 95 -6.27 -11.10 -12.89
CA ASP A 95 -7.54 -10.43 -13.18
C ASP A 95 -8.77 -11.31 -12.84
N GLU A 96 -8.66 -12.64 -13.05
CA GLU A 96 -9.70 -13.60 -12.68
C GLU A 96 -9.92 -13.66 -11.16
N VAL A 97 -8.84 -13.60 -10.39
CA VAL A 97 -8.91 -13.58 -8.92
C VAL A 97 -9.52 -12.26 -8.45
N LEU A 98 -9.12 -11.13 -9.04
CA LEU A 98 -9.71 -9.83 -8.72
C LEU A 98 -11.22 -9.78 -9.05
N ALA A 99 -11.62 -10.36 -10.18
CA ALA A 99 -13.02 -10.50 -10.57
C ALA A 99 -13.81 -11.37 -9.58
N GLY A 100 -13.25 -12.50 -9.16
CA GLY A 100 -13.87 -13.36 -8.14
C GLY A 100 -14.03 -12.64 -6.80
N ILE A 101 -13.00 -11.91 -6.35
CA ILE A 101 -13.04 -11.14 -5.11
C ILE A 101 -14.12 -10.07 -5.18
N ILE A 102 -14.15 -9.22 -6.22
CA ILE A 102 -15.12 -8.13 -6.28
C ILE A 102 -16.57 -8.64 -6.34
N LEU A 103 -16.83 -9.75 -7.04
CA LEU A 103 -18.14 -10.40 -7.06
C LEU A 103 -18.54 -10.91 -5.66
N GLY A 104 -17.61 -11.49 -4.91
CA GLY A 104 -17.84 -11.94 -3.53
C GLY A 104 -18.03 -10.82 -2.50
N GLN A 105 -17.80 -9.56 -2.88
CA GLN A 105 -18.01 -8.38 -2.04
C GLN A 105 -19.35 -7.68 -2.28
N MET A 106 -20.06 -8.08 -3.32
CA MET A 106 -21.36 -7.53 -3.66
C MET A 106 -22.39 -7.85 -2.57
N PRO A 107 -23.39 -6.98 -2.37
CA PRO A 107 -24.47 -7.23 -1.42
C PRO A 107 -25.44 -8.29 -1.96
N GLU A 108 -26.30 -8.83 -1.10
CA GLU A 108 -27.22 -9.92 -1.47
C GLU A 108 -28.16 -9.53 -2.61
N SER A 109 -28.56 -8.25 -2.70
CA SER A 109 -29.40 -7.75 -3.79
C SER A 109 -28.78 -7.93 -5.19
N TRP A 110 -27.45 -8.09 -5.28
CA TRP A 110 -26.71 -8.33 -6.53
C TRP A 110 -26.43 -9.82 -6.79
N SER A 111 -26.89 -10.73 -5.93
CA SER A 111 -26.57 -12.17 -6.02
C SER A 111 -26.92 -12.78 -7.38
N THR A 112 -28.12 -12.48 -7.92
CA THR A 112 -28.56 -12.96 -9.24
C THR A 112 -27.66 -12.46 -10.38
N THR A 113 -27.24 -11.20 -10.31
CA THR A 113 -26.32 -10.60 -11.28
C THR A 113 -24.95 -11.25 -11.20
N CYS A 114 -24.44 -11.49 -9.98
CA CYS A 114 -23.15 -12.15 -9.76
C CYS A 114 -23.14 -13.58 -10.31
N GLN A 115 -24.20 -14.37 -10.04
CA GLN A 115 -24.36 -15.72 -10.59
C GLN A 115 -24.40 -15.72 -12.12
N SER A 116 -25.11 -14.74 -12.71
CA SER A 116 -25.19 -14.62 -14.17
C SER A 116 -23.83 -14.31 -14.79
N ILE A 117 -23.04 -13.43 -14.16
CA ILE A 117 -21.68 -13.09 -14.60
C ILE A 117 -20.73 -14.28 -14.46
N ALA A 118 -20.74 -14.98 -13.33
CA ALA A 118 -19.90 -16.15 -13.07
C ALA A 118 -20.18 -17.29 -14.08
N ASN A 119 -21.45 -17.55 -14.38
CA ASN A 119 -21.84 -18.55 -15.38
C ASN A 119 -21.48 -18.15 -16.82
N PHE A 120 -21.23 -16.86 -17.08
CA PHE A 120 -20.83 -16.37 -18.40
C PHE A 120 -19.32 -16.56 -18.63
N SER A 121 -18.50 -16.43 -17.58
CA SER A 121 -17.06 -16.71 -17.67
C SER A 121 -16.75 -18.18 -17.92
N GLU A 122 -17.52 -19.11 -17.35
CA GLU A 122 -17.32 -20.55 -17.54
C GLU A 122 -17.61 -21.02 -18.98
N LYS A 123 -18.53 -20.37 -19.70
CA LYS A 123 -18.89 -20.72 -21.08
C LYS A 123 -17.86 -20.28 -22.13
N LYS A 124 -16.85 -19.49 -21.74
CA LYS A 124 -15.80 -18.97 -22.62
C LYS A 124 -14.44 -19.69 -22.47
N SER A 125 -14.32 -20.62 -21.51
CA SER A 125 -13.17 -21.50 -21.31
C SER A 125 -13.37 -22.81 -22.07
#